data_AF-A0A1Z8NQC5-F1
#
_entry.id   AF-A0A1Z8NQC5-F1
#
_cell.length_a   1.000
_cell.length_b   1.000
_cell.length_c   1.000
_cell.angle_alpha   90.00
_cell.angle_beta   90.00
_cell.angle_gamma   90.00
#
_symmetry.space_group_name_H-M   'P 1'
#
loop_
_entity.id
_entity.type
_entity.pdbx_description
1 polymer ?
#
loop_
_entity_poly.entity_id
_entity_poly.type
_entity_poly.pdbx_seq_one_letter_code
_entity_poly.pdbx_strand_id
1 'polypeptide(L)'
;MPWLEAALNALRTPWGAVLFVPLYALWVTLLLPGVWASMLAGVLYGAWGGSLVVFLGASLGAEAAFLLGRHWWRDWAKRRLQALPKLQAVEQAVSREGLRLVLLTRLSPAFPFSLLNLAYGLSAVSLRDYSIGLIGIIPGTVLFCGLGALAGDVARFGAVLAGEADFQTWALRAVGVIATLAVVWLVGRAAQQALAEASEEA
;
A
#
# COMPACT_ATOMS: atom_id res chain seq x y z
N MET A 1 -23.36 -3.86 13.82
CA MET A 1 -23.24 -4.68 15.06
C MET A 1 -22.47 -3.85 16.08
N PRO A 2 -22.99 -3.66 17.30
CA PRO A 2 -22.45 -2.67 18.25
C PRO A 2 -20.98 -2.91 18.65
N TRP A 3 -20.52 -4.17 18.68
CA TRP A 3 -19.13 -4.52 18.96
C TRP A 3 -18.16 -4.08 17.84
N LEU A 4 -18.63 -4.06 16.58
CA LEU A 4 -17.83 -3.65 15.42
C LEU A 4 -17.55 -2.15 15.47
N GLU A 5 -18.56 -1.35 15.78
CA GLU A 5 -18.44 0.11 15.88
C GLU A 5 -17.53 0.52 17.05
N ALA A 6 -17.64 -0.17 18.19
CA ALA A 6 -16.74 0.02 19.31
C ALA A 6 -15.27 -0.29 18.95
N ALA A 7 -15.03 -1.41 18.24
CA ALA A 7 -13.70 -1.79 17.79
C ALA A 7 -13.12 -0.79 16.77
N LEU A 8 -13.93 -0.32 15.81
CA LEU A 8 -13.52 0.68 14.83
C LEU A 8 -13.19 2.03 15.49
N ASN A 9 -13.98 2.45 16.48
CA ASN A 9 -13.72 3.68 17.22
C ASN A 9 -12.45 3.58 18.07
N ALA A 10 -12.18 2.42 18.69
CA ALA A 10 -10.92 2.18 19.38
C ALA A 10 -9.72 2.24 18.43
N LEU A 11 -9.84 1.66 17.22
CA LEU A 11 -8.80 1.66 16.20
C LEU A 11 -8.50 3.05 15.63
N ARG A 12 -9.48 3.96 15.56
CA ARG A 12 -9.29 5.34 15.09
C ARG A 12 -8.46 6.23 16.03
N THR A 13 -8.18 5.77 17.25
CA THR A 13 -7.30 6.49 18.18
C THR A 13 -5.83 6.41 17.75
N PRO A 14 -4.95 7.32 18.21
CA PRO A 14 -3.51 7.22 17.96
C PRO A 14 -2.91 5.88 18.43
N TRP A 15 -3.41 5.36 19.56
CA TRP A 15 -3.03 4.04 20.08
C TRP A 15 -3.51 2.90 19.19
N GLY A 16 -4.70 3.05 18.58
CA GLY A 16 -5.22 2.12 17.59
C GLY A 16 -4.34 2.03 16.34
N ALA A 17 -3.80 3.15 15.85
CA ALA A 17 -2.86 3.16 14.74
C ALA A 17 -1.54 2.43 15.08
N VAL A 18 -1.02 2.62 16.30
CA VAL A 18 0.17 1.89 16.78
C VAL A 18 -0.10 0.39 16.87
N LEU A 19 -1.28 -0.02 17.35
CA LEU A 19 -1.70 -1.42 17.43
C LEU A 19 -1.96 -2.04 16.04
N PHE A 20 -2.37 -1.23 15.06
CA PHE A 20 -2.61 -1.69 13.71
C PHE A 20 -1.33 -2.18 13.01
N VAL A 21 -0.17 -1.60 13.32
CA VAL A 21 1.14 -2.00 12.76
C VAL A 21 1.46 -3.49 13.01
N PRO A 22 1.52 -3.99 14.27
CA PRO A 22 1.78 -5.40 14.54
C PRO A 22 0.65 -6.33 14.07
N LEU A 23 -0.61 -5.87 14.09
CA LEU A 23 -1.73 -6.65 13.53
C LEU A 23 -1.58 -6.84 12.02
N TYR A 24 -1.20 -5.79 11.29
CA TYR A 24 -0.91 -5.86 9.87
C TYR A 24 0.31 -6.75 9.59
N ALA A 25 1.36 -6.65 10.41
CA ALA A 25 2.52 -7.53 10.29
C ALA A 25 2.13 -9.01 10.43
N LEU A 26 1.28 -9.33 11.42
CA LEU A 26 0.73 -10.67 11.59
C LEU A 26 -0.12 -11.09 10.39
N TRP A 27 -1.00 -10.20 9.89
CA TRP A 27 -1.83 -10.43 8.71
C TRP A 27 -1.00 -10.85 7.48
N VAL A 28 0.08 -10.12 7.21
CA VAL A 28 1.03 -10.44 6.13
C VAL A 28 1.73 -11.76 6.37
N THR A 29 2.14 -12.01 7.62
CA THR A 29 2.84 -13.25 8.00
C THR A 29 1.96 -14.48 7.82
N LEU A 30 0.64 -14.35 8.05
CA LEU A 30 -0.37 -15.37 7.79
C LEU A 30 -0.73 -15.54 6.31
N LEU A 31 0.02 -14.90 5.41
CA LEU A 31 -0.15 -14.95 3.96
C LEU A 31 -1.49 -14.41 3.45
N LEU A 32 -2.17 -13.59 4.26
CA LEU A 32 -3.44 -12.99 3.88
C LEU A 32 -3.23 -11.87 2.84
N PRO A 33 -4.23 -11.58 1.98
CA PRO A 33 -4.11 -10.53 0.98
C PRO A 33 -3.98 -9.14 1.62
N GLY A 34 -2.89 -8.43 1.33
CA GLY A 34 -2.62 -7.11 1.90
C GLY A 34 -3.58 -6.02 1.44
N VAL A 35 -4.17 -6.16 0.24
CA VAL A 35 -5.09 -5.17 -0.36
C VAL A 35 -6.23 -4.80 0.60
N TRP A 36 -6.85 -5.80 1.24
CA TRP A 36 -7.96 -5.57 2.17
C TRP A 36 -7.54 -4.77 3.39
N ALA A 37 -6.41 -5.13 3.99
CA ALA A 37 -5.89 -4.46 5.16
C ALA A 37 -5.40 -3.03 4.83
N SER A 38 -4.84 -2.80 3.64
CA SER A 38 -4.45 -1.46 3.17
C SER A 38 -5.64 -0.55 2.90
N MET A 39 -6.70 -1.07 2.27
CA MET A 39 -7.93 -0.30 2.07
C MET A 39 -8.59 0.02 3.42
N LEU A 40 -8.62 -0.93 4.36
CA LEU A 40 -9.12 -0.69 5.71
C LEU A 40 -8.31 0.40 6.43
N ALA A 41 -6.98 0.37 6.34
CA ALA A 41 -6.14 1.43 6.89
C ALA A 41 -6.43 2.80 6.25
N GLY A 42 -6.71 2.83 4.95
CA GLY A 42 -7.18 4.02 4.24
C GLY A 42 -8.50 4.57 4.78
N VAL A 43 -9.49 3.70 5.02
CA VAL A 43 -10.78 4.06 5.63
C VAL A 43 -10.60 4.61 7.05
N LEU A 44 -9.67 4.05 7.82
CA LEU A 44 -9.48 4.38 9.24
C LEU A 44 -8.62 5.63 9.47
N TYR A 45 -7.55 5.78 8.70
CA TYR A 45 -6.47 6.74 8.96
C TYR A 45 -6.21 7.70 7.78
N GLY A 46 -7.03 7.62 6.73
CA GLY A 46 -6.86 8.40 5.50
C GLY A 46 -5.73 7.89 4.62
N ALA A 47 -5.57 8.51 3.46
CA ALA A 47 -4.61 8.07 2.45
C ALA A 47 -3.17 8.07 2.98
N TRP A 48 -2.70 9.19 3.53
CA TRP A 48 -1.31 9.35 3.99
C TRP A 48 -1.03 8.67 5.33
N GLY A 49 -1.91 8.86 6.31
CA GLY A 49 -1.79 8.22 7.63
C GLY A 49 -1.88 6.69 7.52
N GLY A 50 -2.86 6.19 6.76
CA GLY A 50 -2.99 4.78 6.45
C GLY A 50 -1.76 4.23 5.72
N SER A 51 -1.23 4.97 4.75
CA SER A 51 -0.02 4.55 4.03
C SER A 51 1.19 4.39 4.92
N LEU A 52 1.41 5.30 5.87
CA LEU A 52 2.53 5.21 6.80
C LEU A 52 2.41 3.98 7.71
N VAL A 53 1.24 3.79 8.31
CA VAL A 53 0.94 2.65 9.18
C VAL A 53 1.09 1.33 8.43
N VAL A 54 0.53 1.25 7.22
CA VAL A 54 0.64 0.07 6.35
C VAL A 54 2.07 -0.17 5.94
N PHE A 55 2.84 0.85 5.56
CA PHE A 55 4.24 0.66 5.16
C PHE A 55 5.07 0.05 6.30
N LEU A 56 4.91 0.54 7.52
CA LEU A 56 5.59 0.00 8.71
C LEU A 56 5.15 -1.44 8.99
N GLY A 57 3.84 -1.70 9.03
CA GLY A 57 3.31 -3.04 9.29
C GLY A 57 3.68 -4.05 8.19
N ALA A 58 3.59 -3.62 6.93
CA ALA A 58 3.95 -4.42 5.77
C ALA A 58 5.44 -4.75 5.76
N SER A 59 6.30 -3.81 6.13
CA SER A 59 7.75 -4.03 6.23
C SER A 59 8.07 -5.09 7.28
N LEU A 60 7.53 -4.94 8.49
CA LEU A 60 7.72 -5.90 9.58
C LEU A 60 7.18 -7.29 9.24
N GLY A 61 5.95 -7.38 8.70
CA GLY A 61 5.36 -8.66 8.32
C GLY A 61 6.07 -9.33 7.15
N ALA A 62 6.55 -8.53 6.19
CA ALA A 62 7.32 -9.02 5.05
C ALA A 62 8.67 -9.57 5.48
N GLU A 63 9.36 -8.91 6.41
CA GLU A 63 10.61 -9.42 6.99
C GLU A 63 10.37 -10.67 7.83
N ALA A 64 9.31 -10.71 8.63
CA ALA A 64 8.93 -11.90 9.39
C ALA A 64 8.65 -13.10 8.46
N ALA A 65 7.82 -12.93 7.44
CA ALA A 65 7.52 -13.98 6.46
C ALA A 65 8.77 -14.45 5.70
N PHE A 66 9.65 -13.52 5.32
CA PHE A 66 10.93 -13.81 4.68
C PHE A 66 11.84 -14.64 5.59
N LEU A 67 11.97 -14.25 6.86
CA LEU A 67 12.81 -14.95 7.83
C LEU A 67 12.25 -16.32 8.19
N LEU A 68 10.93 -16.47 8.29
CA LEU A 68 10.28 -17.77 8.48
C LEU A 68 10.57 -18.71 7.30
N GLY A 69 10.42 -18.22 6.06
CA GLY A 69 10.83 -18.97 4.87
C GLY A 69 12.30 -19.38 4.90
N ARG A 70 13.16 -18.44 5.30
CA ARG A 70 14.61 -18.64 5.33
C ARG A 70 15.08 -19.65 6.38
N HIS A 71 14.48 -19.68 7.55
CA HIS A 71 14.98 -20.49 8.66
C HIS A 71 14.25 -21.83 8.78
N TRP A 72 12.96 -21.89 8.46
CA TRP A 72 12.18 -23.14 8.61
C TRP A 72 12.02 -23.94 7.33
N TRP A 73 11.98 -23.29 6.16
CA TRP A 73 11.67 -23.97 4.90
C TRP A 73 12.80 -23.97 3.86
N ARG A 74 13.92 -23.29 4.15
CA ARG A 74 15.07 -23.20 3.24
C ARG A 74 15.73 -24.53 2.95
N ASP A 75 15.87 -25.41 3.95
CA ASP A 75 16.49 -26.73 3.72
C ASP A 75 15.61 -27.64 2.88
N TRP A 76 14.29 -27.58 3.06
CA TRP A 76 13.33 -28.28 2.21
C TRP A 76 13.36 -27.74 0.77
N ALA A 77 13.36 -26.41 0.61
CA ALA A 77 13.40 -25.77 -0.70
C ALA A 77 14.73 -26.02 -1.43
N LYS A 78 15.88 -25.94 -0.74
CA LYS A 78 17.20 -26.26 -1.31
C LYS A 78 17.26 -27.67 -1.85
N ARG A 79 16.75 -28.67 -1.11
CA ARG A 79 16.73 -30.07 -1.56
C ARG A 79 15.88 -30.25 -2.83
N ARG A 80 14.74 -29.56 -2.91
CA ARG A 80 13.88 -29.55 -4.11
C ARG A 80 14.53 -28.83 -5.29
N LEU A 81 15.25 -27.73 -5.04
CA LEU A 81 15.91 -26.94 -6.10
C LEU A 81 17.15 -27.64 -6.65
N GLN A 82 17.88 -28.39 -5.81
CA GLN A 82 19.00 -29.25 -6.24
C GLN A 82 18.57 -30.36 -7.22
N ALA A 83 17.30 -30.76 -7.21
CA ALA A 83 16.76 -31.69 -8.19
C ALA A 83 16.56 -31.07 -9.59
N LEU A 84 16.73 -29.74 -9.73
CA LEU A 84 16.46 -28.99 -10.96
C LEU A 84 17.61 -28.02 -11.29
N PRO A 85 18.70 -28.49 -11.93
CA PRO A 85 19.90 -27.68 -12.18
C PRO A 85 19.67 -26.41 -13.03
N LYS A 86 18.64 -26.40 -13.91
CA LYS A 86 18.25 -25.20 -14.66
C LYS A 86 17.70 -24.08 -13.75
N LEU A 87 16.96 -24.44 -12.71
CA LEU A 87 16.42 -23.48 -11.73
C LEU A 87 17.49 -22.91 -10.83
N GLN A 88 18.54 -23.67 -10.50
CA GLN A 88 19.70 -23.16 -9.75
C GLN A 88 20.48 -22.10 -10.53
N ALA A 89 20.70 -22.31 -11.83
CA ALA A 89 21.40 -21.33 -12.67
C ALA A 89 20.61 -20.00 -12.76
N VAL A 90 19.28 -20.09 -12.85
CA VAL A 90 18.39 -18.92 -12.82
C VAL A 90 18.43 -18.25 -11.44
N GLU A 91 18.38 -19.02 -10.35
CA GLU A 91 18.48 -18.49 -8.99
C GLU A 91 19.79 -17.70 -8.78
N GLN A 92 20.93 -18.23 -9.23
CA GLN A 92 22.24 -17.59 -9.09
C GLN A 92 22.39 -16.34 -9.95
N ALA A 93 21.81 -16.32 -11.15
CA ALA A 93 21.79 -15.14 -12.01
C ALA A 93 20.91 -14.03 -11.38
N VAL A 94 19.73 -14.41 -10.87
CA VAL A 94 18.79 -13.52 -10.20
C VAL A 94 19.34 -13.00 -8.87
N SER A 95 20.11 -13.80 -8.13
CA SER A 95 20.68 -13.38 -6.84
C SER A 95 21.70 -12.24 -6.95
N ARG A 96 22.34 -12.08 -8.12
CA ARG A 96 23.27 -10.97 -8.37
C ARG A 96 22.55 -9.62 -8.54
N GLU A 97 21.25 -9.64 -8.84
CA GLU A 97 20.41 -8.46 -8.98
C GLU A 97 19.20 -8.51 -8.01
N GLY A 98 19.39 -9.05 -6.80
CA GLY A 98 18.31 -9.27 -5.82
C GLY A 98 17.47 -8.03 -5.52
N LEU A 99 18.09 -6.86 -5.38
CA LEU A 99 17.38 -5.59 -5.18
C LEU A 99 16.49 -5.24 -6.37
N ARG A 100 17.02 -5.36 -7.60
CA ARG A 100 16.29 -5.03 -8.83
C ARG A 100 15.12 -5.99 -9.03
N LEU A 101 15.33 -7.28 -8.76
CA LEU A 101 14.27 -8.29 -8.77
C LEU A 101 13.14 -7.86 -7.82
N VAL A 102 13.46 -7.59 -6.55
CA VAL A 102 12.47 -7.22 -5.53
C VAL A 102 11.71 -5.94 -5.91
N LEU A 103 12.40 -4.92 -6.42
CA LEU A 103 11.76 -3.66 -6.84
C LEU A 103 10.81 -3.87 -8.02
N LEU A 104 11.26 -4.52 -9.10
CA LEU A 104 10.46 -4.71 -10.31
C LEU A 104 9.20 -5.55 -10.04
N THR A 105 9.37 -6.61 -9.25
CA THR A 105 8.26 -7.49 -8.89
C THR A 105 7.27 -6.85 -7.91
N ARG A 106 7.71 -5.91 -7.05
CA ARG A 106 6.81 -5.14 -6.16
C ARG A 106 6.08 -4.01 -6.86
N LEU A 107 6.68 -3.44 -7.91
CA LEU A 107 6.01 -2.49 -8.79
C LEU A 107 4.99 -3.18 -9.72
N SER A 108 5.19 -4.48 -9.97
CA SER A 108 4.25 -5.29 -10.74
C SER A 108 3.07 -5.76 -9.86
N PRO A 109 1.81 -5.49 -10.25
CA PRO A 109 0.64 -6.00 -9.53
C PRO A 109 0.36 -7.50 -9.80
N ALA A 110 1.18 -8.16 -10.64
CA ALA A 110 0.93 -9.51 -11.11
C ALA A 110 1.06 -10.58 -10.01
N PHE A 111 1.77 -10.29 -8.92
CA PHE A 111 2.11 -11.28 -7.90
C PHE A 111 1.60 -10.88 -6.52
N PRO A 112 0.97 -11.82 -5.78
CA PRO A 112 0.52 -11.55 -4.41
C PRO A 112 1.69 -11.24 -3.47
N PHE A 113 1.58 -10.13 -2.75
CA PHE A 113 2.61 -9.63 -1.83
C PHE A 113 3.15 -10.69 -0.87
N SER A 114 2.26 -11.41 -0.20
CA SER A 114 2.64 -12.35 0.85
C SER A 114 3.33 -13.61 0.29
N LEU A 115 2.94 -14.06 -0.91
CA LEU A 115 3.60 -15.16 -1.60
C LEU A 115 5.02 -14.77 -2.03
N LEU A 116 5.19 -13.54 -2.55
CA LEU A 116 6.50 -13.02 -2.90
C LEU A 116 7.44 -12.98 -1.68
N ASN A 117 6.96 -12.50 -0.53
CA ASN A 117 7.76 -12.43 0.71
C ASN A 117 8.32 -13.81 1.11
N LEU A 118 7.47 -14.83 1.03
CA LEU A 118 7.87 -16.21 1.27
C LEU A 118 8.87 -16.71 0.21
N ALA A 119 8.58 -16.47 -1.07
CA ALA A 119 9.44 -16.88 -2.18
C ALA A 119 10.84 -16.26 -2.10
N TYR A 120 10.96 -14.99 -1.71
CA TYR A 120 12.26 -14.38 -1.45
C TYR A 120 12.94 -15.00 -0.24
N GLY A 121 12.20 -15.36 0.81
CA GLY A 121 12.75 -16.06 1.97
C GLY A 121 13.43 -17.39 1.58
N LEU A 122 12.85 -18.09 0.61
CA LEU A 122 13.37 -19.35 0.06
C LEU A 122 14.52 -19.18 -0.94
N SER A 123 14.70 -17.99 -1.53
CA SER A 123 15.73 -17.73 -2.53
C SER A 123 17.08 -17.32 -1.93
N ALA A 124 18.03 -16.99 -2.81
CA ALA A 124 19.33 -16.44 -2.45
C ALA A 124 19.35 -14.91 -2.22
N VAL A 125 18.22 -14.20 -2.32
CA VAL A 125 18.15 -12.74 -2.09
C VAL A 125 18.58 -12.40 -0.66
N SER A 126 19.43 -11.40 -0.47
CA SER A 126 19.91 -10.97 0.86
C SER A 126 18.81 -10.23 1.63
N LEU A 127 18.82 -10.30 2.98
CA LEU A 127 17.86 -9.54 3.79
C LEU A 127 18.00 -8.04 3.55
N ARG A 128 19.23 -7.54 3.34
CA ARG A 128 19.50 -6.13 3.05
C ARG A 128 18.82 -5.66 1.77
N ASP A 129 19.02 -6.38 0.66
CA ASP A 129 18.42 -6.02 -0.62
C ASP A 129 16.90 -6.12 -0.58
N TYR A 130 16.39 -7.10 0.17
CA TYR A 130 14.97 -7.26 0.41
C TYR A 130 14.38 -6.09 1.19
N SER A 131 14.98 -5.69 2.31
CA SER A 131 14.53 -4.56 3.14
C SER A 131 14.60 -3.23 2.39
N ILE A 132 15.65 -2.98 1.61
CA ILE A 132 15.73 -1.78 0.74
C ILE A 132 14.64 -1.84 -0.34
N GLY A 133 14.42 -3.02 -0.92
CA GLY A 133 13.37 -3.25 -1.91
C GLY A 133 11.95 -3.04 -1.40
N LEU A 134 11.73 -2.99 -0.08
CA LEU A 134 10.43 -2.66 0.51
C LEU A 134 9.93 -1.28 0.06
N ILE A 135 10.83 -0.34 -0.25
CA ILE A 135 10.49 1.00 -0.78
C ILE A 135 9.61 0.90 -2.03
N GLY A 136 9.77 -0.16 -2.83
CA GLY A 136 8.97 -0.40 -4.04
C GLY A 136 7.47 -0.58 -3.79
N ILE A 137 7.03 -0.80 -2.54
CA ILE A 137 5.59 -0.95 -2.22
C ILE A 137 4.90 0.38 -1.96
N ILE A 138 5.64 1.48 -1.81
CA ILE A 138 5.08 2.78 -1.44
C ILE A 138 4.00 3.22 -2.45
N PRO A 139 4.22 3.19 -3.78
CA PRO A 139 3.20 3.62 -4.74
C PRO A 139 1.89 2.81 -4.61
N GLY A 140 2.00 1.48 -4.52
CA GLY A 140 0.83 0.61 -4.35
C GLY A 140 0.14 0.82 -3.00
N THR A 141 0.91 1.05 -1.94
CA THR A 141 0.39 1.34 -0.59
C THR A 141 -0.42 2.63 -0.59
N VAL A 142 0.12 3.70 -1.19
CA VAL A 142 -0.58 4.99 -1.34
C VAL A 142 -1.83 4.84 -2.19
N LEU A 143 -1.76 4.08 -3.28
CA LEU A 143 -2.93 3.81 -4.12
C LEU A 143 -4.06 3.12 -3.35
N PHE A 144 -3.79 1.99 -2.68
CA PHE A 144 -4.82 1.23 -1.99
C PHE A 144 -5.34 1.93 -0.74
N CYS A 145 -4.48 2.62 0.03
CA CYS A 145 -4.93 3.45 1.14
C CYS A 145 -5.74 4.65 0.64
N GLY A 146 -5.37 5.24 -0.50
CA GLY A 146 -6.13 6.30 -1.16
C GLY A 146 -7.52 5.82 -1.59
N LEU A 147 -7.61 4.66 -2.25
CA LEU A 147 -8.88 4.04 -2.61
C LEU A 147 -9.75 3.73 -1.38
N GLY A 148 -9.13 3.23 -0.30
CA GLY A 148 -9.80 3.03 0.98
C GLY A 148 -10.33 4.33 1.58
N ALA A 149 -9.52 5.39 1.59
CA ALA A 149 -9.90 6.70 2.09
C ALA A 149 -11.08 7.27 1.28
N LEU A 150 -11.03 7.18 -0.05
CA LEU A 150 -12.13 7.60 -0.93
C LEU A 150 -13.41 6.78 -0.69
N ALA A 151 -13.30 5.46 -0.53
CA ALA A 151 -14.45 4.61 -0.23
C ALA A 151 -15.06 4.93 1.16
N GLY A 152 -14.21 5.20 2.15
CA GLY A 152 -14.61 5.68 3.47
C GLY A 152 -15.31 7.03 3.39
N ASP A 153 -14.79 7.96 2.58
CA ASP A 153 -15.39 9.26 2.33
C ASP A 153 -16.71 9.17 1.58
N VAL A 154 -16.90 8.23 0.63
CA VAL A 154 -18.18 7.99 -0.07
C VAL A 154 -19.25 7.43 0.88
N ALA A 155 -18.89 6.47 1.74
CA ALA A 155 -19.78 5.98 2.78
C ALA A 155 -20.15 7.08 3.79
N ARG A 156 -19.16 7.93 4.12
CA ARG A 156 -19.34 9.12 4.97
C ARG A 156 -20.12 10.22 4.24
N PHE A 157 -20.04 10.31 2.91
CA PHE A 157 -20.83 11.19 2.04
C PHE A 157 -22.30 10.82 2.10
N GLY A 158 -22.62 9.51 2.13
CA GLY A 158 -23.99 9.03 2.38
C GLY A 158 -24.53 9.43 3.76
N ALA A 159 -23.69 9.38 4.80
CA ALA A 159 -24.06 9.85 6.14
C ALA A 159 -24.15 11.39 6.26
N VAL A 160 -23.36 12.12 5.48
CA VAL A 160 -23.41 13.60 5.41
C VAL A 160 -24.63 14.09 4.63
N LEU A 161 -25.03 13.38 3.56
CA LEU A 161 -26.31 13.61 2.87
C LEU A 161 -27.52 13.26 3.76
N ALA A 162 -27.33 12.42 4.78
CA ALA A 162 -28.32 12.13 5.81
C ALA A 162 -28.45 13.25 6.87
N GLY A 163 -27.63 14.32 6.81
CA GLY A 163 -27.96 15.60 7.44
C GLY A 163 -27.38 15.88 8.83
N GLU A 164 -26.36 15.17 9.29
CA GLU A 164 -25.66 15.50 10.55
C GLU A 164 -24.33 16.23 10.30
N ALA A 165 -24.35 17.55 10.10
CA ALA A 165 -23.10 18.33 10.04
C ALA A 165 -23.25 19.79 10.50
N ASP A 166 -22.41 20.19 11.45
CA ASP A 166 -22.31 21.53 12.06
C ASP A 166 -21.70 22.62 11.12
N PHE A 167 -21.95 23.90 11.40
CA PHE A 167 -21.63 25.06 10.54
C PHE A 167 -20.14 25.19 10.18
N GLN A 168 -19.25 24.87 11.12
CA GLN A 168 -17.80 24.90 10.89
C GLN A 168 -17.37 23.88 9.82
N THR A 169 -18.07 22.74 9.75
CA THR A 169 -17.86 21.71 8.73
C THR A 169 -18.38 22.18 7.36
N TRP A 170 -19.46 22.97 7.33
CA TRP A 170 -20.01 23.57 6.12
C TRP A 170 -19.07 24.65 5.53
N ALA A 171 -18.50 25.50 6.39
CA ALA A 171 -17.56 26.54 5.98
C ALA A 171 -16.27 25.96 5.37
N LEU A 172 -15.68 24.94 6.02
CA LEU A 172 -14.50 24.24 5.48
C LEU A 172 -14.78 23.56 4.14
N ARG A 173 -15.99 23.01 3.96
CA ARG A 173 -16.42 22.38 2.69
C ARG A 173 -16.61 23.39 1.57
N ALA A 174 -17.23 24.53 1.85
CA ALA A 174 -17.42 25.58 0.86
C ALA A 174 -16.07 26.11 0.36
N VAL A 175 -15.11 26.34 1.27
CA VAL A 175 -13.75 26.76 0.91
C VAL A 175 -13.04 25.72 0.04
N GLY A 176 -13.16 24.42 0.37
CA GLY A 176 -12.56 23.34 -0.41
C GLY A 176 -13.10 23.24 -1.83
N VAL A 177 -14.42 23.30 -2.00
CA VAL A 177 -15.07 23.25 -3.32
C VAL A 177 -14.69 24.47 -4.16
N ILE A 178 -14.69 25.66 -3.57
CA ILE A 178 -14.28 26.90 -4.26
C ILE A 178 -12.82 26.80 -4.71
N ALA A 179 -11.92 26.28 -3.86
CA ALA A 179 -10.51 26.08 -4.21
C ALA A 179 -10.34 25.07 -5.37
N THR A 180 -11.06 23.94 -5.35
CA THR A 180 -11.01 22.95 -6.45
C THR A 180 -11.52 23.52 -7.77
N LEU A 181 -12.65 24.25 -7.75
CA LEU A 181 -13.19 24.89 -8.95
C LEU A 181 -12.22 25.96 -9.50
N ALA A 182 -11.57 26.73 -8.63
CA ALA A 182 -10.57 27.71 -9.03
C ALA A 182 -9.34 27.07 -9.70
N VAL A 183 -8.84 25.94 -9.18
CA VAL A 183 -7.72 25.20 -9.77
C VAL A 183 -8.09 24.63 -11.14
N VAL A 184 -9.25 23.98 -11.26
CA VAL A 184 -9.73 23.42 -12.53
C VAL A 184 -9.87 24.53 -13.58
N TRP A 185 -10.42 25.68 -13.17
CA TRP A 185 -10.57 26.83 -14.06
C TRP A 185 -9.23 27.43 -14.50
N LEU A 186 -8.26 27.59 -13.58
CA LEU A 186 -6.92 28.09 -13.90
C LEU A 186 -6.18 27.17 -14.87
N VAL A 187 -6.21 25.86 -14.62
CA VAL A 187 -5.55 24.86 -15.47
C VAL A 187 -6.22 24.79 -16.84
N GLY A 188 -7.56 24.80 -16.88
CA GLY A 188 -8.29 24.85 -18.15
C GLY A 188 -7.96 26.10 -18.96
N ARG A 189 -7.87 27.26 -18.29
CA ARG A 189 -7.49 28.53 -18.94
C ARG A 189 -6.07 28.50 -19.46
N ALA A 190 -5.11 27.99 -18.68
CA ALA A 190 -3.72 27.87 -19.10
C ALA A 190 -3.56 26.90 -20.29
N ALA A 191 -4.30 25.78 -20.27
CA ALA A 191 -4.30 24.82 -21.38
C ALA A 191 -4.89 25.42 -22.67
N GLN A 192 -5.96 26.21 -22.56
CA GLN A 192 -6.55 26.90 -23.71
C GLN A 192 -5.62 27.98 -24.27
N GLN A 193 -4.90 28.71 -23.41
CA GLN A 193 -3.91 29.71 -23.84
C GLN A 193 -2.75 29.06 -24.59
N ALA A 194 -2.19 27.95 -24.05
CA ALA A 194 -1.11 27.23 -24.70
C ALA A 194 -1.51 26.62 -26.07
N LEU A 195 -2.77 26.19 -26.21
CA LEU A 195 -3.30 25.69 -27.48
C LEU A 195 -3.53 26.81 -28.50
N ALA A 196 -3.95 28.00 -28.05
CA ALA A 196 -4.11 29.15 -28.93
C ALA A 196 -2.76 29.65 -29.47
N GLU A 197 -1.73 29.76 -28.61
CA GLU A 197 -0.36 30.14 -28.99
C GLU A 197 0.24 29.16 -30.02
N ALA A 198 0.08 27.84 -29.81
CA ALA A 198 0.57 26.81 -30.72
C ALA A 198 -0.13 26.79 -32.10
N SER A 199 -1.34 27.35 -32.20
CA SER A 199 -2.10 27.45 -33.45
C SER A 199 -1.81 28.72 -34.25
N GLU A 200 -1.26 29.76 -33.62
CA GLU A 200 -0.81 30.99 -34.30
C GLU A 200 0.62 30.88 -34.85
N GLU A 201 1.44 29.99 -34.29
CA GLU A 201 2.81 29.72 -34.75
C GLU A 201 2.92 28.70 -35.91
N ALA A 202 1.81 28.05 -36.29
CA ALA A 202 1.73 27.01 -37.34
C ALA A 202 1.08 27.51 -38.63
#